data_AF-A0A2A3GFH0-F1
#
_entry.id   AF-A0A2A3GFH0-F1
#
_cell.length_a   1.000
_cell.length_b   1.000
_cell.length_c   1.000
_cell.angle_alpha   90.00
_cell.angle_beta   90.00
_cell.angle_gamma   90.00
#
_symmetry.space_group_name_H-M   'P 1'
#
loop_
_entity.id
_entity.type
_entity.pdbx_description
1 polymer ?
#
loop_
_entity_poly.entity_id
_entity_poly.type
_entity_poly.pdbx_seq_one_letter_code
_entity_poly.pdbx_strand_id
1 'polypeptide(L)'
;MKEKRGDDLINFALRWAPFGGPHDDDLLVEFGMTSRTYYNRLARALRVRPASEVGEDMHRTLLGLCYRQEPTSYGPEPSPPAHHPHPQPLH
;
A
#
# COMPACT_ATOMS: atom_id res chain seq x y z
N MET A 1 10.07 -8.10 21.01
CA MET A 1 9.16 -7.71 19.91
C MET A 1 9.85 -8.09 18.62
N LYS A 2 9.39 -9.11 17.91
CA LYS A 2 10.07 -9.62 16.71
C LYS A 2 9.97 -8.56 15.62
N GLU A 3 11.07 -7.89 15.33
CA GLU A 3 11.23 -7.06 14.13
C GLU A 3 10.74 -7.90 12.96
N LYS A 4 9.62 -7.50 12.33
CA LYS A 4 9.10 -8.16 11.12
C LYS A 4 10.17 -7.93 10.04
N ARG A 5 11.06 -8.92 9.87
CA ARG A 5 12.24 -8.84 9.01
C ARG A 5 11.79 -8.52 7.59
N GLY A 6 12.59 -7.79 6.83
CA GLY A 6 12.28 -7.46 5.43
C GLY A 6 11.91 -8.68 4.57
N ASP A 7 12.38 -9.86 4.96
CA ASP A 7 12.01 -11.17 4.39
C ASP A 7 10.51 -11.46 4.44
N ASP A 8 9.86 -11.17 5.57
CA ASP A 8 8.44 -11.45 5.79
C ASP A 8 7.56 -10.59 4.87
N LEU A 9 7.98 -9.33 4.68
CA LEU A 9 7.37 -8.41 3.73
C LEU A 9 7.51 -8.94 2.30
N ILE A 10 8.71 -9.37 1.91
CA ILE A 10 8.97 -9.88 0.56
C ILE A 10 8.17 -11.17 0.31
N ASN A 11 8.20 -12.13 1.24
CA ASN A 11 7.48 -13.40 1.10
C ASN A 11 5.97 -13.17 0.97
N PHE A 12 5.40 -12.28 1.78
CA PHE A 12 4.01 -11.90 1.64
C PHE A 12 3.74 -11.27 0.27
N ALA A 13 4.59 -10.34 -0.17
CA ALA A 13 4.41 -9.70 -1.48
C ALA A 13 4.49 -10.72 -2.63
N LEU A 14 5.36 -11.73 -2.54
CA LEU A 14 5.48 -12.81 -3.53
C LEU A 14 4.21 -13.66 -3.61
N ARG A 15 3.57 -13.97 -2.48
CA ARG A 15 2.29 -14.69 -2.45
C ARG A 15 1.19 -13.93 -3.19
N TRP A 16 1.20 -12.60 -3.07
CA TRP A 16 0.18 -11.73 -3.65
C TRP A 16 0.55 -11.17 -5.02
N ALA A 17 1.80 -11.32 -5.46
CA ALA A 17 2.29 -10.89 -6.78
C ALA A 17 1.41 -11.38 -7.96
N PRO A 18 1.00 -12.66 -8.05
CA PRO A 18 0.14 -13.13 -9.14
C PRO A 18 -1.26 -12.51 -9.14
N PHE A 19 -1.72 -11.99 -7.99
CA PHE A 19 -3.01 -11.32 -7.84
C PHE A 19 -2.92 -9.79 -7.99
N GLY A 20 -1.72 -9.25 -8.23
CA GLY A 20 -1.49 -7.81 -8.36
C GLY A 20 -1.18 -7.08 -7.05
N GLY A 21 -0.83 -7.80 -5.99
CA GLY A 21 -0.44 -7.26 -4.69
C GLY A 21 -1.49 -7.45 -3.58
N PRO A 22 -1.07 -7.35 -2.31
CA PRO A 22 -1.98 -7.51 -1.18
C PRO A 22 -2.93 -6.32 -1.00
N HIS A 23 -4.14 -6.59 -0.52
CA HIS A 23 -5.14 -5.57 -0.19
C HIS A 23 -4.84 -4.91 1.17
N ASP A 24 -5.34 -3.70 1.40
CA ASP A 24 -5.15 -2.98 2.66
C ASP A 24 -5.69 -3.74 3.89
N ASP A 25 -6.82 -4.45 3.74
CA ASP A 25 -7.45 -5.22 4.81
C ASP A 25 -6.57 -6.41 5.25
N ASP A 26 -6.04 -7.18 4.29
CA ASP A 26 -5.08 -8.26 4.55
C ASP A 26 -3.79 -7.74 5.21
N LEU A 27 -3.30 -6.57 4.77
CA LEU A 27 -2.11 -5.94 5.35
C LEU A 27 -2.35 -5.45 6.79
N LEU A 28 -3.53 -4.93 7.08
CA LEU A 28 -3.93 -4.55 8.43
C LEU A 28 -4.07 -5.79 9.33
N VAL A 29 -4.61 -6.91 8.83
CA VAL A 29 -4.75 -8.15 9.60
C VAL A 29 -3.40 -8.82 9.88
N GLU A 30 -2.56 -9.01 8.85
CA GLU A 30 -1.27 -9.72 8.99
C GLU A 30 -0.20 -8.82 9.62
N PHE A 31 -0.10 -7.57 9.16
CA PHE A 31 0.98 -6.68 9.54
C PHE A 31 0.58 -5.62 10.55
N GLY A 32 -0.71 -5.26 10.65
CA GLY A 32 -1.16 -4.14 11.47
C GLY A 32 -0.77 -2.79 10.89
N MET A 33 -0.58 -2.70 9.56
CA MET A 33 -0.17 -1.47 8.90
C MET A 33 -0.86 -1.26 7.57
N THR A 34 -0.95 0.00 7.17
CA THR A 34 -1.53 0.40 5.90
C THR A 34 -0.64 0.02 4.73
N SER A 35 -1.27 -0.12 3.56
CA SER A 35 -0.63 -0.35 2.26
C SER A 35 0.60 0.54 2.05
N ARG A 36 0.47 1.84 2.30
CA ARG A 36 1.56 2.81 2.15
C ARG A 36 2.79 2.47 3.00
N THR A 37 2.56 2.10 4.26
CA THR A 37 3.65 1.75 5.18
C THR A 37 4.30 0.44 4.76
N TYR A 38 3.49 -0.53 4.31
CA TYR A 38 3.96 -1.81 3.79
C TYR A 38 4.85 -1.63 2.54
N TYR A 39 4.36 -0.92 1.50
CA TYR A 39 5.13 -0.71 0.26
C TYR A 39 6.41 0.10 0.50
N ASN A 40 6.40 1.09 1.39
CA ASN A 40 7.61 1.83 1.76
C ASN A 40 8.67 0.92 2.41
N ARG A 41 8.23 0.02 3.31
CA ARG A 41 9.12 -0.95 3.95
C ARG A 41 9.58 -2.03 2.97
N LEU A 42 8.70 -2.49 2.09
CA LEU A 42 9.02 -3.45 1.02
C LEU A 42 10.08 -2.88 0.08
N ALA A 43 9.95 -1.62 -0.35
CA ALA A 43 10.95 -0.96 -1.18
C ALA A 43 12.32 -0.88 -0.48
N ARG A 44 12.37 -0.60 0.83
CA ARG A 44 13.63 -0.67 1.61
C ARG A 44 14.16 -2.08 1.70
N ALA A 45 13.32 -3.08 1.91
CA ALA A 45 13.74 -4.49 1.96
C ALA A 45 14.34 -4.95 0.62
N LEU A 46 13.72 -4.57 -0.50
CA LEU A 46 14.23 -4.83 -1.85
C LEU A 46 15.55 -4.10 -2.15
N ARG A 47 15.81 -2.93 -1.56
CA ARG A 47 17.13 -2.27 -1.69
C ARG A 47 18.23 -2.99 -0.91
N VAL A 48 17.88 -3.62 0.21
CA VAL A 48 18.84 -4.34 1.05
C VAL A 48 19.08 -5.75 0.53
N ARG A 49 18.07 -6.40 -0.06
CA ARG A 49 18.18 -7.75 -0.62
C ARG A 49 18.30 -7.72 -2.15
N PRO A 50 19.44 -8.15 -2.71
CA PRO A 50 19.65 -8.11 -4.15
C PRO A 50 18.64 -9.01 -4.89
N ALA A 51 18.31 -8.62 -6.12
CA ALA A 51 17.42 -9.37 -7.01
C ALA A 51 17.87 -10.82 -7.24
N SER A 52 19.15 -11.11 -7.07
CA SER A 52 19.70 -12.47 -7.17
C SER A 52 19.16 -13.44 -6.11
N GLU A 53 18.66 -12.95 -4.96
CA GLU A 53 18.08 -13.81 -3.92
C GLU A 53 16.57 -13.99 -4.06
N VAL A 54 15.88 -12.98 -4.58
CA VAL A 54 14.41 -12.99 -4.75
C VAL A 54 14.00 -13.51 -6.15
N GLY A 55 14.93 -13.48 -7.10
CA GLY A 55 14.69 -13.70 -8.53
C GLY A 55 14.44 -12.37 -9.24
N GLU A 56 15.14 -12.12 -10.36
CA GLU A 56 15.06 -10.84 -11.09
C GLU A 56 13.66 -10.49 -11.55
N ASP A 57 12.90 -11.48 -12.05
CA ASP A 57 11.54 -11.28 -12.53
C ASP A 57 10.57 -10.91 -11.39
N MET A 58 10.69 -11.60 -10.27
CA MET A 58 9.91 -11.33 -9.07
C MET A 58 10.27 -9.97 -8.47
N HIS A 59 11.57 -9.65 -8.40
CA HIS A 59 12.04 -8.36 -7.91
C HIS A 59 11.49 -7.20 -8.75
N ARG A 60 11.52 -7.33 -10.09
CA ARG A 60 10.94 -6.34 -11.00
C ARG A 60 9.43 -6.21 -10.81
N THR A 61 8.72 -7.32 -10.64
CA THR A 61 7.28 -7.33 -10.37
C THR A 61 6.95 -6.58 -9.08
N LEU A 62 7.66 -6.89 -7.99
CA LEU A 62 7.47 -6.24 -6.69
C LEU A 62 7.78 -4.74 -6.73
N LEU A 63 8.84 -4.34 -7.45
CA LEU A 63 9.11 -2.92 -7.69
C LEU A 63 7.96 -2.25 -8.44
N GLY A 64 7.42 -2.89 -9.49
CA GLY A 64 6.26 -2.39 -10.23
C GLY A 64 5.04 -2.15 -9.34
N LEU A 65 4.79 -3.02 -8.35
CA LEU A 65 3.73 -2.84 -7.37
C LEU A 65 3.98 -1.64 -6.45
N CYS A 66 5.21 -1.44 -5.99
CA CYS A 66 5.59 -0.25 -5.21
C CYS A 66 5.33 1.05 -5.99
N TYR A 67 5.70 1.10 -7.27
CA TYR A 67 5.48 2.28 -8.12
C TYR A 67 3.99 2.54 -8.41
N ARG A 68 3.17 1.48 -8.52
CA ARG A 68 1.71 1.61 -8.72
C ARG A 68 0.99 2.22 -7.51
N GLN A 69 1.58 2.11 -6.32
CA GLN A 69 0.97 2.56 -5.06
C GLN A 69 1.48 3.93 -4.62
N GLU A 70 2.39 4.54 -5.38
CA GLU A 70 2.82 5.92 -5.24
C GLU A 70 1.81 6.85 -5.94
N PRO A 71 1.36 7.91 -5.26
CA PRO A 71 0.17 7.97 -4.43
C PRO A 71 -1.13 8.23 -5.22
N THR A 72 -2.09 7.31 -5.20
CA THR A 72 -3.49 7.77 -5.26
C THR A 72 -3.82 8.30 -3.87
N SER A 73 -3.88 9.62 -3.79
CA SER A 73 -4.67 10.39 -2.86
C SER A 73 -5.99 9.68 -2.54
N TYR A 74 -5.99 8.78 -1.57
CA TYR A 74 -7.05 8.82 -0.59
C TYR A 74 -6.75 10.07 0.24
N GLY A 75 -7.12 11.23 -0.32
CA GLY A 75 -7.62 12.27 0.54
C GLY A 75 -8.72 11.61 1.38
N PRO A 76 -8.93 12.00 2.64
CA PRO A 76 -10.26 11.79 3.18
C PRO A 76 -11.19 12.34 2.11
N GLU A 77 -12.18 11.58 1.65
CA GLU A 77 -13.30 12.22 0.97
C GLU A 77 -13.60 13.46 1.83
N PRO A 78 -13.37 14.70 1.36
CA PRO A 78 -13.88 15.81 2.10
C PRO A 78 -15.37 15.61 1.95
N SER A 79 -16.01 15.10 3.01
CA SER A 79 -17.45 15.13 3.14
C SER A 79 -17.90 16.46 2.54
N PRO A 80 -18.82 16.47 1.56
CA PRO A 80 -19.16 17.70 0.86
C PRO A 80 -19.47 18.77 1.91
N PRO A 81 -18.73 19.90 1.97
CA PRO A 81 -19.13 20.96 2.88
C PRO A 81 -20.51 21.42 2.42
N ALA A 82 -21.47 21.20 3.32
CA ALA A 82 -22.86 21.56 3.16
C ALA A 82 -23.04 22.98 2.62
N HIS A 83 -23.90 23.15 1.62
CA HIS A 83 -24.96 24.16 1.66
C HIS A 83 -25.89 24.00 0.46
N HIS A 84 -27.04 23.38 0.71
CA HIS A 84 -28.23 23.75 -0.05
C HIS A 84 -28.55 25.20 0.33
N PRO A 85 -28.64 26.17 -0.60
CA PRO A 85 -29.26 27.44 -0.27
C PRO A 85 -30.75 27.18 -0.07
N HIS A 86 -31.18 27.12 1.19
CA HIS A 86 -32.59 27.18 1.53
C HIS A 86 -33.06 28.61 1.25
N PRO A 87 -33.97 28.86 0.28
CA PRO A 87 -34.49 30.20 0.07
C PRO A 87 -35.39 30.57 1.25
N GLN A 88 -34.96 31.54 2.06
CA GLN A 88 -35.81 32.13 3.10
C GLN A 88 -36.88 32.98 2.41
N PRO A 89 -38.17 32.91 2.82
CA PRO A 89 -39.23 33.72 2.22
C PRO A 89 -39.10 35.20 2.60
N LEU A 90 -39.52 36.03 1.64
CA LEU A 90 -39.52 37.49 1.59
C LEU A 90 -40.38 38.11 2.71
N HIS A 91 -39.86 39.15 3.38
CA HIS A 91 -40.65 40.08 4.21
C HIS A 91 -40.82 41.41 3.46
#